data_AF-A0A6J6WGS5-F1
#
_entry.id   AF-A0A6J6WGS5-F1
#
_cell.length_a   1.000
_cell.length_b   1.000
_cell.length_c   1.000
_cell.angle_alpha   90.00
_cell.angle_beta   90.00
_cell.angle_gamma   90.00
#
_symmetry.space_group_name_H-M   'P 1'
#
loop_
_entity.id
_entity.type
_entity.pdbx_description
1 polymer ?
#
loop_
_entity_poly.entity_id
_entity_poly.type
_entity_poly.pdbx_seq_one_letter_code
_entity_poly.pdbx_strand_id
1 'polypeptide(L)'
;MVEKRNRGNVFSPRHELYVGGRNQMKLVAGLNRQVDVVKEALNAFEYPVTVSSALCFVETEWKMFSNPFQVQDTWIGSPKKLARLMDVESGLSPEAILEVANFLAMALPEKPTGKK
;
A
#
# COMPACT_ATOMS: atom_id res chain seq x y z
N MET A 1 -12.31 13.88 -1.46
CA MET A 1 -11.77 13.63 -2.82
C MET A 1 -10.31 13.21 -2.72
N VAL A 2 -9.99 12.00 -3.20
CA VAL A 2 -8.65 11.45 -3.41
C VAL A 2 -8.17 11.88 -4.78
N GLU A 3 -6.97 12.44 -4.86
CA GLU A 3 -6.41 12.91 -6.13
C GLU A 3 -4.87 12.92 -6.11
N LYS A 4 -4.30 12.84 -7.31
CA LYS A 4 -2.87 13.01 -7.57
C LYS A 4 -2.62 14.43 -8.07
N ARG A 5 -1.81 15.22 -7.37
CA ARG A 5 -1.43 16.57 -7.80
C ARG A 5 0.04 16.62 -8.20
N ASN A 6 0.36 17.20 -9.35
CA ASN A 6 1.74 17.50 -9.71
C ASN A 6 2.16 18.81 -9.03
N ARG A 7 3.20 18.76 -8.20
CA ARG A 7 3.81 19.89 -7.49
C ARG A 7 5.25 20.16 -7.96
N GLY A 8 5.70 19.44 -8.98
CA GLY A 8 6.97 19.67 -9.65
C GLY A 8 6.80 20.52 -10.90
N ASN A 9 7.91 20.78 -11.57
CA ASN A 9 7.92 21.51 -12.85
C ASN A 9 7.66 20.54 -14.01
N VAL A 10 7.42 21.07 -15.20
CA VAL A 10 7.14 20.27 -16.42
C VAL A 10 8.25 19.23 -16.70
N PHE A 11 9.51 19.58 -16.43
CA PHE A 11 10.67 18.70 -16.65
C PHE A 11 10.99 17.76 -15.48
N SER A 12 10.38 17.97 -14.32
CA SER A 12 10.59 17.16 -13.13
C SER A 12 9.28 17.04 -12.35
N PRO A 13 8.31 16.29 -12.90
CA PRO A 13 7.01 16.14 -12.25
C PRO A 13 7.15 15.47 -10.90
N ARG A 14 6.51 16.05 -9.87
CA ARG A 14 6.47 15.51 -8.52
C ARG A 14 5.03 15.28 -8.14
N HIS A 15 4.60 14.04 -8.21
CA HIS A 15 3.24 13.66 -7.87
C HIS A 15 3.08 13.52 -6.35
N GLU A 16 2.07 14.18 -5.80
CA GLU A 16 1.73 14.14 -4.39
C GLU A 16 0.28 13.65 -4.20
N LEU A 17 0.06 12.87 -3.15
CA LEU A 17 -1.25 12.39 -2.76
C LEU A 17 -2.02 13.46 -1.97
N TYR A 18 -3.25 13.75 -2.40
CA TYR A 18 -4.18 14.61 -1.69
C TYR A 18 -5.48 13.86 -1.37
N VAL A 19 -5.99 14.06 -0.14
CA VAL A 19 -7.26 13.50 0.33
C VAL A 19 -8.05 14.58 1.04
N GLY A 20 -9.24 14.89 0.51
CA GLY A 20 -10.08 15.97 1.04
C GLY A 20 -9.39 17.33 0.99
N GLY A 21 -8.57 17.57 -0.05
CA GLY A 21 -7.82 18.81 -0.23
C GLY A 21 -6.55 18.94 0.62
N ARG A 22 -6.24 17.96 1.49
CA ARG A 22 -5.03 17.95 2.31
C ARG A 22 -3.96 17.05 1.70
N ASN A 23 -2.70 17.48 1.75
CA ASN A 23 -1.57 16.62 1.38
C ASN A 23 -1.46 15.45 2.38
N GLN A 24 -1.36 14.23 1.87
CA GLN A 24 -1.26 13.00 2.66
C GLN A 24 -0.03 12.17 2.30
N MET A 25 1.06 12.80 1.86
CA MET A 25 2.33 12.10 1.59
C MET A 25 2.87 11.36 2.82
N LYS A 26 2.48 11.77 4.03
CA LYS A 26 2.77 11.04 5.27
C LYS A 26 2.22 9.61 5.29
N LEU A 27 1.08 9.35 4.63
CA LEU A 27 0.50 8.00 4.55
C LEU A 27 1.35 7.12 3.63
N VAL A 28 1.77 7.67 2.48
CA VAL A 28 2.67 6.99 1.55
C VAL A 28 4.01 6.68 2.23
N ALA A 29 4.62 7.67 2.87
CA ALA A 29 5.89 7.48 3.58
C ALA A 29 5.77 6.48 4.73
N GLY A 30 4.68 6.50 5.49
CA GLY A 30 4.41 5.54 6.56
C GLY A 30 4.25 4.11 6.05
N LEU A 31 3.50 3.92 4.95
CA LEU A 31 3.31 2.61 4.34
C LEU A 31 4.63 2.08 3.76
N ASN A 32 5.41 2.91 3.05
CA ASN A 32 6.68 2.46 2.49
C ASN A 32 7.63 1.95 3.57
N ARG A 33 7.72 2.63 4.72
CA ARG A 33 8.49 2.13 5.87
C ARG A 33 8.00 0.77 6.37
N GLN A 34 6.68 0.57 6.46
CA GLN A 34 6.13 -0.73 6.85
C GLN A 34 6.46 -1.82 5.84
N VAL A 35 6.37 -1.50 4.54
CA VAL A 35 6.72 -2.42 3.45
C VAL A 35 8.20 -2.77 3.48
N ASP A 36 9.09 -1.81 3.77
CA ASP A 36 10.52 -2.07 3.93
C ASP A 36 10.79 -3.04 5.09
N VAL A 37 10.13 -2.84 6.24
CA VAL A 37 10.22 -3.76 7.39
C VAL A 37 9.70 -5.16 7.05
N VAL A 38 8.58 -5.26 6.32
CA VAL A 38 8.02 -6.55 5.87
C VAL A 38 8.98 -7.25 4.90
N LYS A 39 9.55 -6.52 3.94
CA LYS A 39 10.55 -7.05 3.00
C LYS A 39 11.80 -7.54 3.74
N GLU A 40 12.27 -6.77 4.71
CA GLU A 40 13.42 -7.14 5.53
C GLU A 40 13.17 -8.44 6.31
N ALA A 41 12.00 -8.57 6.93
CA ALA A 41 11.61 -9.81 7.62
C ALA A 41 11.57 -11.01 6.66
N LEU A 42 11.00 -10.83 5.46
CA LEU A 42 10.88 -11.89 4.46
C LEU A 42 12.22 -12.33 3.84
N ASN A 43 13.31 -11.60 4.05
CA ASN A 43 14.64 -12.07 3.62
C ASN A 43 15.05 -13.39 4.31
N ALA A 44 14.49 -13.67 5.49
CA ALA A 44 14.71 -14.92 6.23
C ALA A 44 13.60 -15.98 5.98
N PHE A 45 12.66 -15.70 5.07
CA PHE A 45 11.59 -16.64 4.72
C PHE A 45 12.08 -17.65 3.68
N GLU A 46 11.42 -18.81 3.63
CA GLU A 46 11.89 -19.99 2.88
C GLU A 46 11.94 -19.78 1.35
N TYR A 47 11.05 -18.95 0.81
CA TYR A 47 10.95 -18.67 -0.62
C TYR A 47 10.66 -17.19 -0.91
N PRO A 48 11.00 -16.67 -2.11
CA PRO A 48 10.79 -15.27 -2.43
C PRO A 48 9.31 -14.91 -2.49
N VAL A 49 8.93 -13.84 -1.80
CA VAL A 49 7.57 -13.28 -1.82
C VAL A 49 7.64 -11.82 -2.30
N THR A 50 6.83 -11.48 -3.30
CA THR A 50 6.75 -10.10 -3.79
C THR A 50 5.86 -9.28 -2.88
N VAL A 51 6.39 -8.16 -2.36
CA VAL A 51 5.64 -7.23 -1.52
C VAL A 51 5.36 -5.94 -2.27
N SER A 52 4.09 -5.70 -2.56
CA SER A 52 3.59 -4.49 -3.22
C SER A 52 2.87 -3.58 -2.22
N SER A 53 3.00 -2.26 -2.41
CA SER A 53 2.38 -1.27 -1.52
C SER A 53 1.06 -0.74 -2.11
N ALA A 54 -0.02 -0.80 -1.32
CA ALA A 54 -1.34 -0.32 -1.72
C ALA A 54 -2.02 0.47 -0.59
N LEU A 55 -2.49 1.68 -0.89
CA LEU A 55 -3.38 2.45 -0.02
C LEU A 55 -4.80 2.44 -0.58
N CYS A 56 -5.72 1.91 0.22
CA CYS A 56 -7.14 1.93 -0.08
C CYS A 56 -7.85 3.06 0.68
N PHE A 57 -8.60 3.86 -0.07
CA PHE A 57 -9.50 4.88 0.49
C PHE A 57 -10.94 4.48 0.23
N VAL A 58 -11.82 4.65 1.22
CA VAL A 58 -13.25 4.28 1.13
C VAL A 58 -14.05 5.27 0.28
N GLU A 59 -15.19 4.83 -0.26
CA GLU A 59 -15.88 5.44 -1.40
C GLU A 59 -16.29 6.91 -1.23
N THR A 60 -16.53 7.38 0.00
CA THR A 60 -16.85 8.80 0.27
C THR A 60 -15.73 9.76 -0.15
N GLU A 61 -14.52 9.23 -0.36
CA GLU A 61 -13.38 10.02 -0.79
C GLU A 61 -13.14 9.98 -2.29
N TRP A 62 -13.78 9.09 -3.07
CA TRP A 62 -13.57 8.99 -4.52
C TRP A 62 -14.68 9.71 -5.30
N LYS A 63 -14.33 10.37 -6.40
CA LYS A 63 -15.35 10.66 -7.44
C LYS A 63 -15.72 9.33 -8.09
N MET A 64 -17.01 9.09 -8.32
CA MET A 64 -17.51 7.97 -9.11
C MET A 64 -16.68 7.89 -10.40
N PHE A 65 -16.11 6.72 -10.73
CA PHE A 65 -15.19 6.46 -11.87
C PHE A 65 -13.72 6.88 -11.74
N SER A 66 -13.24 7.33 -10.59
CA SER A 66 -11.82 7.64 -10.44
C SER A 66 -10.95 6.40 -10.65
N ASN A 67 -9.97 6.48 -11.55
CA ASN A 67 -9.01 5.41 -11.78
C ASN A 67 -7.97 5.35 -10.66
N PRO A 68 -7.50 4.14 -10.31
CA PRO A 68 -6.38 4.02 -9.40
C PRO A 68 -5.15 4.62 -10.07
N PHE A 69 -4.21 5.09 -9.27
CA PHE A 69 -2.98 5.70 -9.77
C PHE A 69 -1.82 5.37 -8.84
N GLN A 70 -0.60 5.59 -9.33
CA GLN A 70 0.60 5.46 -8.53
C GLN A 70 1.07 6.83 -8.01
N VAL A 71 1.54 6.84 -6.76
CA VAL A 71 2.35 7.90 -6.17
C VAL A 71 3.58 7.21 -5.61
N GLN A 72 4.76 7.53 -6.17
CA GLN A 72 5.97 6.72 -5.97
C GLN A 72 5.64 5.26 -6.34
N ASP A 73 6.06 4.29 -5.52
CA ASP A 73 5.80 2.86 -5.71
C ASP A 73 4.50 2.38 -5.03
N THR A 74 3.64 3.32 -4.62
CA THR A 74 2.38 3.00 -3.94
C THR A 74 1.18 3.13 -4.86
N TRP A 75 0.46 2.03 -5.00
CA TRP A 75 -0.83 1.98 -5.66
C TRP A 75 -1.90 2.63 -4.78
N ILE A 76 -2.66 3.57 -5.35
CA ILE A 76 -3.75 4.29 -4.67
C ILE A 76 -5.05 3.93 -5.36
N GLY A 77 -6.02 3.39 -4.62
CA GLY A 77 -7.29 2.97 -5.21
C GLY A 77 -8.39 2.67 -4.20
N SER A 78 -9.50 2.12 -4.69
CA SER A 78 -10.63 1.71 -3.86
C SER A 78 -10.51 0.23 -3.47
N PRO A 79 -11.16 -0.21 -2.37
CA PRO A 79 -11.17 -1.61 -1.96
C PRO A 79 -11.61 -2.56 -3.07
N LYS A 80 -12.67 -2.20 -3.81
CA LYS A 80 -13.18 -2.97 -4.95
C LYS A 80 -12.14 -3.14 -6.07
N LYS A 81 -11.31 -2.13 -6.32
CA LYS A 81 -10.27 -2.20 -7.34
C LYS A 81 -9.05 -2.98 -6.85
N LEU A 82 -8.73 -2.91 -5.57
CA LEU A 82 -7.66 -3.72 -4.99
C LEU A 82 -8.03 -5.20 -5.00
N ALA A 83 -9.26 -5.55 -4.62
CA ALA A 83 -9.73 -6.94 -4.68
C ALA A 83 -9.55 -7.53 -6.09
N ARG A 84 -9.96 -6.78 -7.12
CA ARG A 84 -9.74 -7.18 -8.52
C ARG A 84 -8.27 -7.30 -8.91
N LEU A 85 -7.39 -6.46 -8.36
CA LEU A 85 -5.95 -6.54 -8.61
C LEU A 85 -5.37 -7.82 -7.98
N MET A 86 -5.77 -8.12 -6.73
CA MET A 86 -5.33 -9.33 -6.02
C MET A 86 -5.85 -10.61 -6.67
N ASP A 87 -7.08 -10.62 -7.21
CA ASP A 87 -7.62 -11.78 -7.94
C ASP A 87 -6.83 -12.10 -9.21
N VAL A 88 -6.19 -11.10 -9.83
CA VAL A 88 -5.37 -11.27 -11.03
C VAL A 88 -3.93 -11.68 -10.68
N GLU A 89 -3.40 -11.18 -9.57
CA GLU A 89 -2.00 -11.33 -9.19
C GLU A 89 -1.73 -12.44 -8.14
N SER A 90 -2.76 -13.15 -7.65
CA SER A 90 -2.62 -14.19 -6.62
C SER A 90 -1.97 -15.47 -7.17
N GLY A 91 -0.67 -15.39 -7.47
CA GLY A 91 0.18 -16.55 -7.74
C GLY A 91 0.51 -17.38 -6.49
N LEU A 92 -0.09 -17.07 -5.34
CA LEU A 92 0.08 -17.79 -4.07
C LEU A 92 -1.15 -18.63 -3.77
N SER A 93 -0.94 -19.88 -3.35
CA SER A 93 -2.01 -20.72 -2.85
C SER A 93 -2.48 -20.23 -1.46
N PRO A 94 -3.70 -20.59 -1.02
CA PRO A 94 -4.17 -20.29 0.33
C PRO A 94 -3.21 -20.77 1.44
N GLU A 95 -2.55 -21.91 1.24
CA GLU A 95 -1.56 -22.46 2.18
C GLU A 95 -0.33 -21.57 2.26
N ALA A 96 0.22 -21.15 1.11
CA ALA A 96 1.35 -20.22 1.07
C ALA A 96 1.03 -18.87 1.74
N ILE A 97 -0.20 -18.36 1.57
CA ILE A 97 -0.65 -17.15 2.27
C ILE A 97 -0.62 -17.34 3.79
N LEU A 98 -1.07 -18.49 4.29
CA LEU A 98 -1.05 -18.79 5.73
C LEU A 98 0.36 -18.96 6.28
N GLU A 99 1.26 -19.62 5.54
CA GLU A 99 2.68 -19.74 5.91
C GLU A 99 3.34 -18.38 6.05
N VAL A 100 3.17 -17.51 5.05
CA VAL A 100 3.70 -16.13 5.05
C VAL A 100 3.11 -15.33 6.22
N ALA A 101 1.81 -15.43 6.45
CA ALA A 101 1.15 -14.72 7.55
C ALA A 101 1.66 -15.17 8.93
N ASN A 102 1.83 -16.47 9.15
CA ASN A 102 2.35 -17.02 10.40
C ASN A 102 3.82 -16.61 10.63
N PHE A 103 4.64 -16.66 9.59
CA PHE A 103 6.02 -16.21 9.67
C PHE A 103 6.12 -14.73 10.04
N LEU A 104 5.38 -13.86 9.33
CA LEU A 104 5.36 -12.42 9.62
C LEU A 104 4.86 -12.12 11.03
N ALA A 105 3.88 -12.87 11.54
CA ALA A 105 3.38 -12.71 12.90
C ALA A 105 4.44 -13.00 13.97
N MET A 106 5.38 -13.93 13.71
CA MET A 106 6.50 -14.21 14.62
C MET A 106 7.67 -13.23 14.44
N ALA A 107 7.91 -12.75 13.22
CA ALA A 107 9.05 -11.91 12.88
C ALA A 107 8.85 -10.42 13.21
N LEU A 108 7.61 -9.93 13.16
CA LEU A 108 7.30 -8.52 13.36
C LEU A 108 6.90 -8.22 14.81
N PRO A 109 7.24 -7.02 15.33
CA PRO A 109 6.83 -6.63 16.66
C PRO A 109 5.30 -6.48 16.74
N GLU A 110 4.73 -6.85 17.89
CA GLU A 110 3.34 -6.53 18.18
C GLU A 110 3.14 -5.02 18.11
N LYS A 111 2.01 -4.60 17.55
CA LYS A 111 1.64 -3.19 17.50
C LYS A 111 1.67 -2.63 18.95
N PRO A 112 2.50 -1.62 19.24
CA PRO A 112 2.53 -1.05 20.58
C PRO A 112 1.14 -0.51 20.91
N THR A 113 0.56 -1.01 22.00
CA THR A 113 -0.72 -0.56 22.58
C THR A 113 -0.52 0.79 23.26
N GLY A 114 -0.25 1.83 22.45
CA GLY A 114 -0.20 3.20 22.91
C GLY A 114 -1.61 3.73 23.21
N LYS A 115 -1.84 4.14 24.47
CA LYS A 115 -3.03 4.89 24.90
C LYS A 115 -3.17 6.16 24.05
N LYS A 116 -4.42 6.45 23.66
CA LYS A 116 -4.83 7.71 23.03
C LYS A 116 -4.55 8.91 23.92
#